data_AF-A0A965NWK6-F1
#
_entry.id   AF-A0A965NWK6-F1
#
_cell.length_a   1.000
_cell.length_b   1.000
_cell.length_c   1.000
_cell.angle_alpha   90.00
_cell.angle_beta   90.00
_cell.angle_gamma   90.00
#
_symmetry.space_group_name_H-M   'P 1'
#
loop_
_entity.id
_entity.type
_entity.pdbx_description
1 polymer ?
#
loop_
_entity_poly.entity_id
_entity_poly.type
_entity_poly.pdbx_seq_one_letter_code
_entity_poly.pdbx_strand_id
1 'polypeptide(L)'
;GGIIGLLSGMIGIGGGIILSPLLILFRWASLKEAAAVSALFIFVNSVAGLAGLKTWIPLDQSQMIYWLIASLIGGFIGASWGSKIASNQKVKWILALVLVIASLKLWFV
;
A
#
# COMPACT_ATOMS: atom_id res chain seq x y z
N GLY A 1 -11.67 4.56 11.38
CA GLY A 1 -10.27 4.14 11.67
C GLY A 1 -10.20 2.65 11.96
N GLY A 2 -10.59 2.22 13.17
CA GLY A 2 -10.40 0.84 13.65
C GLY A 2 -11.02 -0.25 12.78
N ILE A 3 -12.29 -0.10 12.35
CA ILE A 3 -12.99 -1.10 11.53
C ILE A 3 -12.31 -1.28 10.15
N ILE A 4 -11.89 -0.18 9.52
CA ILE A 4 -11.24 -0.19 8.20
C ILE A 4 -9.84 -0.82 8.30
N GLY A 5 -9.12 -0.56 9.39
CA GLY A 5 -7.83 -1.17 9.67
C GLY A 5 -7.91 -2.66 9.93
N LEU A 6 -8.91 -3.09 10.70
CA LEU A 6 -9.12 -4.49 10.99
C LEU A 6 -9.52 -5.27 9.73
N LEU A 7 -10.50 -4.76 8.97
CA LEU A 7 -10.92 -5.36 7.69
C LEU A 7 -9.76 -5.42 6.69
N SER A 8 -9.02 -4.34 6.52
CA SER A 8 -7.92 -4.37 5.54
C SER A 8 -6.69 -5.14 6.01
N GLY A 9 -6.46 -5.22 7.33
CA GLY A 9 -5.44 -6.08 7.92
C GLY A 9 -5.75 -7.55 7.67
N MET A 10 -7.03 -7.95 7.80
CA MET A 10 -7.49 -9.31 7.47
C MET A 10 -7.31 -9.66 5.98
N ILE A 11 -7.50 -8.70 5.07
CA ILE A 11 -7.28 -8.92 3.62
C ILE A 11 -5.76 -8.90 3.29
N GLY A 12 -4.89 -8.49 4.22
CA GLY A 12 -3.42 -8.50 4.05
C GLY A 12 -2.87 -7.38 3.15
N ILE A 13 -3.70 -6.43 2.74
CA ILE A 13 -3.32 -5.36 1.78
C ILE A 13 -2.85 -4.06 2.50
N GLY A 14 -2.84 -4.04 3.84
CA GLY A 14 -2.29 -2.91 4.62
C GLY A 14 -3.14 -1.63 4.64
N GLY A 15 -4.38 -1.64 4.15
CA GLY A 15 -5.38 -0.59 4.41
C GLY A 15 -5.33 0.64 3.53
N GLY A 16 -4.16 0.99 3.01
CA GLY A 16 -4.01 2.21 2.21
C GLY A 16 -4.83 2.20 0.92
N ILE A 17 -5.11 1.03 0.32
CA ILE A 17 -5.95 0.92 -0.88
C ILE A 17 -7.42 1.33 -0.61
N ILE A 18 -7.91 1.12 0.60
CA ILE A 18 -9.28 1.52 1.01
C ILE A 18 -9.27 2.97 1.54
N LEU A 19 -8.24 3.32 2.32
CA LEU A 19 -8.16 4.62 3.00
C LEU A 19 -7.90 5.79 2.02
N SER A 20 -7.06 5.59 1.00
CA SER A 20 -6.70 6.63 0.03
C SER A 20 -7.91 7.16 -0.77
N PRO A 21 -8.72 6.32 -1.45
CA PRO A 21 -9.87 6.81 -2.19
C PRO A 21 -10.94 7.40 -1.28
N LEU A 22 -11.16 6.85 -0.07
CA LEU A 22 -12.11 7.44 0.88
C LEU A 22 -11.72 8.87 1.26
N LEU A 23 -10.46 9.11 1.63
CA LEU A 23 -9.99 10.45 2.01
C LEU A 23 -10.14 11.46 0.87
N ILE A 24 -9.89 11.04 -0.38
CA ILE A 24 -10.01 11.89 -1.56
C ILE A 24 -11.49 12.11 -1.93
N LEU A 25 -12.33 11.08 -1.86
CA LEU A 25 -13.75 11.14 -2.22
C LEU A 25 -14.54 12.05 -1.26
N PHE A 26 -14.25 11.95 0.03
CA PHE A 26 -14.84 12.82 1.05
C PHE A 26 -14.19 14.20 1.15
N ARG A 27 -13.17 14.50 0.33
CA ARG A 27 -12.39 15.75 0.34
C ARG A 27 -11.79 16.10 1.72
N TRP A 28 -11.51 15.09 2.54
CA TRP A 28 -10.95 15.28 3.88
C TRP A 28 -9.43 15.48 3.88
N ALA A 29 -8.76 15.17 2.77
CA ALA A 29 -7.33 15.34 2.61
C ALA A 29 -6.98 15.64 1.15
N SER A 30 -5.91 16.40 0.94
CA SER A 30 -5.29 16.54 -0.38
C SER A 30 -4.69 15.20 -0.85
N LEU A 31 -4.43 15.10 -2.15
CA LEU A 31 -3.83 13.88 -2.74
C LEU A 31 -2.51 13.48 -2.04
N LYS A 32 -1.70 14.47 -1.63
CA LYS A 32 -0.43 14.25 -0.93
C LYS A 32 -0.64 13.79 0.52
N GLU A 33 -1.59 14.39 1.24
CA GLU A 33 -1.91 13.99 2.62
C GLU A 33 -2.51 12.60 2.67
N ALA A 34 -3.43 12.27 1.76
CA ALA A 34 -4.01 10.93 1.64
C ALA A 34 -2.92 9.88 1.36
N ALA A 35 -1.96 10.19 0.48
CA ALA A 35 -0.83 9.31 0.22
C ALA A 35 0.06 9.11 1.45
N ALA A 36 0.36 10.18 2.20
CA ALA A 36 1.18 10.11 3.40
C ALA A 36 0.51 9.29 4.53
N VAL A 37 -0.76 9.54 4.80
CA VAL A 37 -1.53 8.82 5.82
C VAL A 37 -1.66 7.34 5.46
N SER A 38 -1.97 7.03 4.20
CA SER A 38 -2.04 5.65 3.71
C SER A 38 -0.71 4.92 3.79
N ALA A 39 0.42 5.58 3.49
CA ALA A 39 1.74 4.98 3.61
C ALA A 39 2.08 4.63 5.06
N LEU A 40 1.80 5.53 6.01
CA LEU A 40 1.98 5.25 7.44
C LEU A 40 1.08 4.10 7.90
N PHE A 41 -0.16 4.07 7.42
CA PHE A 41 -1.12 3.02 7.76
C PHE A 41 -0.68 1.64 7.24
N ILE A 42 -0.19 1.58 5.99
CA ILE A 42 0.39 0.36 5.41
C ILE A 42 1.60 -0.07 6.22
N PHE A 43 2.48 0.85 6.60
CA PHE A 43 3.68 0.53 7.38
C PHE A 43 3.33 -0.13 8.71
N VAL A 44 2.45 0.49 9.51
CA VAL A 44 2.07 -0.05 10.83
C VAL A 44 1.35 -1.40 10.70
N ASN A 45 0.45 -1.55 9.72
CA ASN A 45 -0.22 -2.83 9.48
C ASN A 45 0.74 -3.93 9.03
N SER A 46 1.70 -3.63 8.15
CA SER A 46 2.70 -4.60 7.71
C SER A 46 3.62 -5.03 8.84
N VAL A 47 4.04 -4.11 9.72
CA VAL A 47 4.83 -4.44 10.92
C VAL A 47 4.03 -5.35 11.85
N ALA A 48 2.75 -5.03 12.10
CA ALA A 48 1.87 -5.86 12.91
C ALA A 48 1.65 -7.25 12.29
N GLY A 49 1.46 -7.31 10.96
CA GLY A 49 1.31 -8.56 10.22
C GLY A 49 2.56 -9.44 10.24
N LEU A 50 3.74 -8.84 10.05
CA LEU A 50 5.04 -9.54 10.16
C LEU A 50 5.28 -10.05 11.59
N ALA A 51 4.96 -9.25 12.61
CA ALA A 51 5.04 -9.67 14.00
C ALA A 51 4.10 -10.86 14.30
N GLY A 52 2.90 -10.86 13.70
CA GLY A 52 1.94 -11.96 13.79
C GLY A 52 2.31 -13.20 12.98
N LEU A 53 3.01 -13.07 11.85
CA LEU A 53 3.44 -14.22 11.03
C LEU A 53 4.61 -14.99 11.67
N LYS A 54 5.47 -14.29 12.42
CA LYS A 54 6.68 -14.86 13.03
C LYS A 54 6.37 -16.01 14.01
N THR A 55 5.12 -16.14 14.44
CA THR A 55 4.66 -17.20 15.36
C THR A 55 4.06 -18.43 14.65
N TRP A 56 3.73 -18.39 13.35
CA TRP A 56 2.96 -19.45 12.69
C TRP A 56 3.59 -20.08 11.44
N ILE A 57 4.49 -19.40 10.71
CA ILE A 57 5.00 -19.89 9.42
C ILE A 57 6.54 -19.79 9.37
N PRO A 58 7.26 -20.88 9.04
CA PRO A 58 8.69 -20.81 8.75
C PRO A 58 8.91 -20.03 7.45
N LEU A 59 9.35 -18.78 7.58
CA LEU A 59 9.70 -17.93 6.46
C LEU A 59 11.07 -18.34 5.92
N ASP A 60 11.14 -18.60 4.61
CA ASP A 60 12.41 -18.84 3.93
C ASP A 60 13.23 -17.53 3.86
N GLN A 61 14.21 -17.41 4.77
CA GLN A 61 15.00 -16.18 4.98
C GLN A 61 15.74 -15.74 3.72
N SER A 62 16.10 -16.67 2.83
CA SER A 62 16.80 -16.38 1.57
C SER A 62 15.92 -15.54 0.64
N GLN A 63 14.67 -15.96 0.40
CA GLN A 63 13.75 -15.24 -0.49
C GLN A 63 13.30 -13.90 0.08
N MET A 64 13.16 -13.82 1.41
CA MET A 64 12.72 -12.59 2.09
C MET A 64 13.65 -11.41 1.79
N ILE A 65 14.96 -11.65 1.71
CA ILE A 65 15.94 -10.58 1.46
C ILE A 65 15.82 -10.02 0.05
N TYR A 66 15.52 -10.86 -0.95
CA TYR A 66 15.29 -10.42 -2.32
C TYR A 66 14.05 -9.52 -2.42
N TRP A 67 12.93 -9.92 -1.81
CA TRP A 67 11.71 -9.13 -1.77
C TRP A 67 11.90 -7.82 -1.00
N LEU A 68 12.65 -7.85 0.10
CA LEU A 68 12.96 -6.65 0.89
C LEU A 68 13.77 -5.65 0.07
N ILE A 69 14.84 -6.07 -0.60
CA ILE A 69 15.67 -5.21 -1.45
C ILE A 69 14.85 -4.67 -2.64
N ALA A 70 14.11 -5.52 -3.33
CA ALA A 70 13.28 -5.10 -4.46
C ALA A 70 12.22 -4.07 -4.05
N SER A 71 11.55 -4.28 -2.92
CA SER A 71 10.53 -3.35 -2.41
C SER A 71 11.12 -2.02 -1.93
N LEU A 72 12.30 -2.04 -1.30
CA LEU A 72 13.00 -0.82 -0.87
C LEU A 72 13.43 0.03 -2.08
N ILE A 73 14.05 -0.59 -3.08
CA ILE A 73 14.51 0.12 -4.29
C ILE A 73 13.30 0.68 -5.06
N GLY A 74 12.29 -0.16 -5.31
CA GLY A 74 11.07 0.24 -6.01
C GLY A 74 10.31 1.35 -5.27
N GLY A 75 10.19 1.22 -3.95
CA GLY A 75 9.55 2.22 -3.09
C GLY A 75 10.29 3.55 -3.07
N PHE A 76 11.62 3.54 -2.96
CA PHE A 76 12.43 4.75 -2.95
C PHE A 76 12.39 5.50 -4.29
N ILE A 77 12.53 4.78 -5.40
CA ILE A 77 12.42 5.35 -6.76
C ILE A 77 11.01 5.91 -7.00
N GLY A 78 9.98 5.14 -6.64
CA GLY A 78 8.58 5.56 -6.77
C GLY A 78 8.25 6.80 -5.93
N ALA A 79 8.70 6.86 -4.67
CA ALA A 79 8.47 7.98 -3.77
C ALA A 79 9.20 9.26 -4.20
N SER A 80 10.45 9.13 -4.64
CA SER A 80 11.25 10.27 -5.12
C SER A 80 10.69 10.85 -6.42
N TRP A 81 10.30 10.00 -7.38
CA TRP A 81 9.67 10.44 -8.62
C TRP A 81 8.27 11.03 -8.39
N GLY A 82 7.44 10.36 -7.56
CA GLY A 82 6.08 10.77 -7.24
C GLY A 82 6.01 12.10 -6.47
N SER A 83 7.00 12.40 -5.61
CA SER A 83 7.01 13.63 -4.81
C SER A 83 7.56 14.86 -5.56
N LYS A 84 8.54 14.67 -6.46
CA LYS A 84 9.26 15.79 -7.11
C LYS A 84 8.84 16.07 -8.55
N ILE A 85 8.45 15.06 -9.34
CA ILE A 85 8.35 15.16 -10.81
C ILE A 85 6.93 14.85 -11.31
N ALA A 86 6.15 14.05 -10.60
CA ALA A 86 4.83 13.63 -11.06
C ALA A 86 3.78 14.73 -10.85
N SER A 87 3.08 15.11 -11.91
CA SER A 87 1.87 15.95 -11.79
C SER A 87 0.74 15.13 -11.16
N ASN A 88 -0.15 15.79 -10.39
CA ASN A 88 -1.31 15.14 -9.76
C ASN A 88 -2.14 14.30 -10.75
N GLN A 89 -2.18 14.70 -12.03
CA GLN A 89 -2.89 13.97 -13.09
C GLN A 89 -2.22 12.64 -13.44
N LYS A 90 -0.88 12.59 -13.55
CA LYS A 90 -0.14 11.37 -13.85
C LYS A 90 -0.24 10.36 -12.72
N VAL A 91 -0.14 10.82 -11.46
CA VAL A 91 -0.29 9.96 -10.27
C VAL A 91 -1.69 9.33 -10.22
N LYS A 92 -2.74 10.11 -10.52
CA LYS A 92 -4.12 9.59 -10.61
C LYS A 92 -4.26 8.49 -11.68
N TRP A 93 -3.69 8.70 -12.87
CA TRP A 93 -3.75 7.69 -13.94
C TRP A 93 -3.01 6.41 -13.57
N ILE A 94 -1.84 6.52 -12.93
CA ILE A 94 -1.09 5.35 -12.45
C ILE A 94 -1.90 4.59 -11.39
N LEU A 95 -2.46 5.30 -10.40
CA LEU A 95 -3.33 4.69 -9.40
C LEU A 95 -4.54 3.99 -10.02
N ALA A 96 -5.21 4.62 -10.99
CA ALA A 96 -6.34 4.04 -11.69
C ALA A 96 -5.94 2.75 -12.43
N LEU A 97 -4.80 2.76 -13.13
CA LEU A 97 -4.29 1.60 -13.85
C LEU A 97 -3.95 0.44 -12.89
N VAL A 98 -3.29 0.74 -11.76
CA VAL A 98 -2.99 -0.27 -10.72
C VAL A 98 -4.26 -0.88 -10.14
N LEU A 99 -5.29 -0.06 -9.87
CA LEU A 99 -6.58 -0.53 -9.37
C LEU A 99 -7.30 -1.43 -10.38
N VAL A 100 -7.24 -1.11 -11.68
CA VAL A 100 -7.82 -1.96 -12.73
C VAL A 100 -7.11 -3.30 -12.78
N ILE A 101 -5.78 -3.33 -12.78
CA ILE A 101 -5.01 -4.59 -12.76
C ILE A 101 -5.33 -5.41 -11.51
N ALA A 102 -5.37 -4.78 -10.33
CA ALA A 102 -5.69 -5.46 -9.08
C ALA A 102 -7.10 -6.07 -9.12
N SER A 103 -8.07 -5.32 -9.64
CA SER A 103 -9.47 -5.77 -9.79
C SER A 103 -9.57 -6.96 -10.74
N LEU A 104 -8.87 -6.91 -11.88
CA LEU A 104 -8.82 -8.02 -12.82
C LEU A 104 -8.18 -9.26 -12.21
N LYS A 105 -7.02 -9.11 -11.54
CA LYS A 105 -6.33 -10.23 -10.90
C LYS A 105 -7.21 -10.91 -9.85
N LEU A 106 -7.93 -10.14 -9.03
CA LEU A 106 -8.85 -10.65 -8.02
C LEU A 106 -10.01 -11.46 -8.60
N TRP A 107 -10.39 -11.20 -9.85
CA TRP A 107 -11.45 -11.96 -10.50
C TRP A 107 -10.99 -13.33 -11.04
N PHE A 108 -9.68 -13.48 -11.28
CA PHE A 108 -9.06 -14.71 -11.78
C PHE A 108 -8.36 -15.55 -10.70
N VAL A 109 -8.35 -15.11 -9.45
CA VAL A 109 -7.83 -15.84 -8.27
C VAL A 109 -9.01 -16.41 -7.51
#